data_AF-E9I778-F1
#
_entry.id   AF-E9I778-F1
#
_cell.length_a   1.000
_cell.length_b   1.000
_cell.length_c   1.000
_cell.angle_alpha   90.00
_cell.angle_beta   90.00
_cell.angle_gamma   90.00
#
_symmetry.space_group_name_H-M   'P 1'
#
loop_
_entity.id
_entity.type
_entity.pdbx_description
1 polymer ?
#
loop_
_entity_poly.entity_id
_entity_poly.type
_entity_poly.pdbx_seq_one_letter_code
_entity_poly.pdbx_strand_id
1 'polypeptide(L)'
;MAPAAKAFKPYGSPPRFDLDEFKDSFELWHAQWKIFLALSTIDTVLEEDERPEYKTNVLLSCLSKETLQAVLSMGLDDDELEDHE
;
A
#
# COMPACT_ATOMS: atom_id res chain seq x y z
N MET A 1 12.42 5.50 -28.84
CA MET A 1 11.08 5.55 -28.23
C MET A 1 11.01 4.38 -27.27
N ALA A 2 11.14 4.61 -25.95
CA ALA A 2 11.04 3.52 -24.99
C ALA A 2 9.63 2.92 -25.05
N PRO A 3 9.46 1.59 -24.96
CA PRO A 3 8.14 1.00 -24.89
C PRO A 3 7.40 1.60 -23.70
N ALA A 4 6.17 2.05 -23.90
CA ALA A 4 5.32 2.51 -22.81
C ALA A 4 5.26 1.39 -21.76
N ALA A 5 5.72 1.68 -20.54
CA ALA A 5 5.67 0.74 -19.43
C ALA A 5 4.24 0.20 -19.35
N LYS A 6 4.08 -1.10 -19.63
CA LYS A 6 2.76 -1.73 -19.69
C LYS A 6 2.17 -1.62 -18.29
N ALA A 7 1.13 -0.81 -18.13
CA ALA A 7 0.50 -0.58 -16.84
C ALA A 7 0.12 -1.94 -16.22
N PHE A 8 0.80 -2.29 -15.13
CA PHE A 8 0.53 -3.52 -14.40
C PHE A 8 -0.76 -3.31 -13.58
N LYS A 9 -1.75 -4.16 -13.84
CA LYS A 9 -3.01 -4.18 -13.11
C LYS A 9 -3.11 -5.53 -12.36
N PRO A 10 -3.05 -5.54 -11.02
CA PRO A 10 -3.20 -6.77 -10.27
C PRO A 10 -4.59 -7.35 -10.46
N TYR A 11 -4.71 -8.67 -10.32
CA TYR A 11 -6.01 -9.34 -10.28
C TYR A 11 -6.76 -8.94 -9.01
N GLY A 12 -8.05 -8.63 -9.14
CA GLY A 12 -8.88 -8.13 -8.04
C GLY A 12 -8.82 -6.61 -7.87
N SER A 13 -9.40 -6.12 -6.79
CA SER A 13 -9.33 -4.71 -6.37
C SER A 13 -8.92 -4.68 -4.92
N PRO A 14 -7.97 -3.83 -4.53
CA PRO A 14 -7.54 -3.79 -3.16
C PRO A 14 -8.66 -3.18 -2.29
N PRO A 15 -8.79 -3.62 -1.02
CA PRO A 15 -9.83 -3.11 -0.13
C PRO A 15 -9.55 -1.66 0.26
N ARG A 16 -10.56 -0.79 0.21
CA ARG A 16 -10.44 0.56 0.75
C ARG A 16 -10.19 0.49 2.26
N PHE A 17 -9.40 1.43 2.75
CA PHE A 17 -9.12 1.60 4.17
C PHE A 17 -9.51 3.00 4.60
N ASP A 18 -10.26 3.07 5.69
CA ASP A 18 -10.54 4.29 6.40
C ASP A 18 -10.30 4.06 7.89
N LEU A 19 -9.49 4.91 8.52
CA LEU A 19 -9.06 4.72 9.91
C LEU A 19 -10.23 4.80 10.89
N ASP A 20 -11.20 5.68 10.63
CA ASP A 20 -12.38 5.83 11.49
C ASP A 20 -13.37 4.67 11.29
N GLU A 21 -13.57 4.20 10.06
CA GLU A 21 -14.43 3.05 9.75
C GLU A 21 -13.87 1.74 10.35
N PHE A 22 -12.56 1.54 10.25
CA PHE A 22 -11.91 0.29 10.64
C PHE A 22 -11.26 0.31 12.01
N LYS A 23 -11.41 1.37 12.83
CA LYS A 23 -10.80 1.45 14.16
C LYS A 23 -11.07 0.24 15.07
N ASP A 24 -12.29 -0.31 15.01
CA ASP A 24 -12.74 -1.47 15.80
C ASP A 24 -12.71 -2.78 14.99
N SER A 25 -12.26 -2.73 13.73
CA SER A 25 -12.32 -3.84 12.78
C SER A 25 -11.07 -3.90 11.88
N PHE A 26 -9.94 -3.41 12.36
CA PHE A 26 -8.70 -3.38 11.60
C PHE A 26 -8.28 -4.77 11.13
N GLU A 27 -8.47 -5.79 11.98
CA GLU A 27 -8.18 -7.20 11.64
C GLU A 27 -8.98 -7.70 10.43
N LEU A 28 -10.22 -7.22 10.26
CA LEU A 28 -11.05 -7.57 9.10
C LEU A 28 -10.45 -6.99 7.82
N TRP A 29 -10.10 -5.70 7.82
CA TRP A 29 -9.45 -5.07 6.69
C TRP A 29 -8.09 -5.71 6.39
N HIS A 30 -7.30 -5.98 7.43
CA HIS A 30 -5.99 -6.62 7.28
C HIS A 30 -6.11 -8.05 6.68
N ALA A 31 -7.14 -8.81 7.05
CA ALA A 31 -7.43 -10.09 6.41
C ALA A 31 -7.79 -9.93 4.93
N GLN A 32 -8.62 -8.94 4.58
CA GLN A 32 -8.95 -8.62 3.18
C GLN A 32 -7.70 -8.21 2.39
N TRP A 33 -6.80 -7.42 2.99
CA TRP A 33 -5.53 -7.02 2.39
C TRP A 33 -4.63 -8.22 2.10
N LYS A 34 -4.48 -9.16 3.05
CA LYS A 34 -3.73 -10.41 2.85
C LYS A 34 -4.30 -11.26 1.72
N ILE A 35 -5.63 -11.38 1.66
CA ILE A 35 -6.31 -12.10 0.58
C ILE A 35 -6.02 -11.43 -0.77
N PHE A 36 -6.11 -10.09 -0.86
CA PHE A 36 -5.77 -9.36 -2.07
C PHE A 36 -4.32 -9.64 -2.50
N LEU A 37 -3.34 -9.52 -1.60
CA LEU A 37 -1.94 -9.80 -1.93
C LEU A 37 -1.73 -11.23 -2.43
N ALA A 38 -2.31 -12.22 -1.75
CA ALA A 38 -2.19 -13.64 -2.10
C ALA A 38 -2.82 -13.99 -3.46
N LEU A 39 -3.89 -13.30 -3.83
CA LEU A 39 -4.56 -13.46 -5.13
C LEU A 39 -4.02 -12.53 -6.22
N SER A 40 -3.22 -11.55 -5.84
CA SER A 40 -2.59 -10.62 -6.78
C SER A 40 -1.50 -11.32 -7.59
N THR A 41 -1.25 -10.80 -8.78
CA THR A 41 -0.11 -11.21 -9.61
C THR A 41 1.16 -10.42 -9.30
N ILE A 42 1.20 -9.67 -8.19
CA ILE A 42 2.30 -8.77 -7.83
C ILE A 42 3.60 -9.56 -7.70
N ASP A 43 3.58 -10.64 -6.91
CA ASP A 43 4.78 -11.43 -6.61
C ASP A 43 5.26 -12.30 -7.77
N THR A 44 4.47 -12.39 -8.86
CA THR A 44 4.82 -13.19 -10.05
C THR A 44 5.18 -12.34 -11.26
N VAL A 45 4.85 -11.04 -11.26
CA VAL A 45 5.08 -10.14 -12.39
C VAL A 45 6.16 -9.10 -12.10
N LEU A 46 6.31 -8.67 -10.85
CA LEU A 46 7.33 -7.69 -10.47
C LEU A 46 8.59 -8.39 -9.96
N GLU A 47 9.74 -7.77 -10.24
CA GLU A 47 11.02 -8.17 -9.66
C GLU A 47 11.01 -7.94 -8.15
N GLU A 48 11.83 -8.67 -7.41
CA GLU A 48 11.81 -8.67 -5.94
C GLU A 48 12.06 -7.29 -5.34
N ASP A 49 12.88 -6.46 -5.98
CA ASP A 49 13.23 -5.10 -5.58
C ASP A 49 12.11 -4.07 -5.86
N GLU A 50 11.24 -4.32 -6.84
CA GLU A 50 10.13 -3.42 -7.21
C GLU A 50 8.86 -3.67 -6.35
N ARG A 51 8.72 -4.89 -5.80
CA ARG A 51 7.53 -5.30 -5.02
C ARG A 51 7.24 -4.42 -3.80
N PRO A 52 8.22 -4.02 -2.96
CA PRO A 52 7.95 -3.25 -1.75
C PRO A 52 7.37 -1.87 -2.07
N GLU A 53 7.97 -1.16 -3.02
CA GLU A 53 7.50 0.15 -3.46
C GLU A 53 6.10 0.04 -4.08
N TYR A 54 5.88 -0.96 -4.94
CA TYR A 54 4.58 -1.16 -5.57
C TYR A 54 3.47 -1.46 -4.53
N LYS A 55 3.72 -2.37 -3.59
CA LYS A 55 2.75 -2.71 -2.52
C LYS A 55 2.46 -1.50 -1.64
N THR A 56 3.46 -0.67 -1.36
CA THR A 56 3.30 0.59 -0.61
C THR A 56 2.42 1.57 -1.36
N ASN A 57 2.67 1.80 -2.65
CA ASN A 57 1.85 2.67 -3.48
C ASN A 57 0.41 2.20 -3.59
N VAL A 58 0.20 0.87 -3.73
CA VAL A 58 -1.14 0.29 -3.69
C VAL A 58 -1.80 0.55 -2.34
N LEU A 59 -1.10 0.29 -1.24
CA LEU A 59 -1.62 0.55 0.11
C LEU A 59 -2.04 2.01 0.31
N LEU A 60 -1.17 2.97 -0.08
CA LEU A 60 -1.48 4.40 -0.01
C LEU A 60 -2.69 4.78 -0.85
N SER A 61 -2.86 4.16 -2.02
CA SER A 61 -4.03 4.37 -2.88
C SER A 61 -5.34 3.79 -2.30
N CYS A 62 -5.25 2.87 -1.34
CA CYS A 62 -6.41 2.29 -0.65
C CYS A 62 -6.96 3.21 0.43
N LEU A 63 -6.13 4.11 0.96
CA LEU A 63 -6.50 5.01 2.05
C LEU A 63 -7.60 5.97 1.61
N SER A 64 -8.56 6.22 2.50
CA SER A 64 -9.48 7.35 2.35
C SER A 64 -8.70 8.65 2.29
N LYS A 65 -9.30 9.70 1.74
CA LYS A 65 -8.62 11.00 1.64
C LYS A 65 -8.16 11.50 3.00
N GLU A 66 -9.02 11.37 4.02
CA GLU A 66 -8.73 11.79 5.39
C GLU A 66 -7.62 10.95 6.02
N THR A 67 -7.68 9.62 5.85
CA THR A 67 -6.64 8.72 6.36
C THR A 67 -5.30 8.94 5.68
N LEU A 68 -5.29 9.14 4.36
CA LEU A 68 -4.09 9.48 3.60
C LEU A 68 -3.49 10.81 4.08
N GLN A 69 -4.34 11.82 4.31
CA GLN A 69 -3.88 13.12 4.80
C GLN A 69 -3.27 12.99 6.19
N ALA A 70 -3.87 12.20 7.08
CA ALA A 70 -3.33 11.91 8.40
C ALA A 70 -1.98 11.18 8.31
N VAL A 71 -1.87 10.12 7.50
CA VAL A 71 -0.63 9.36 7.30
C VAL A 71 0.49 10.25 6.73
N LEU A 72 0.19 11.09 5.74
CA LEU A 72 1.17 12.01 5.15
C LEU A 72 1.56 13.14 6.13
N SER A 73 0.66 13.55 7.02
CA SER A 73 0.92 14.56 8.04
C SER A 73 1.61 13.99 9.29
N MET A 74 1.49 12.68 9.51
CA MET A 74 2.25 11.89 10.50
C MET A 74 3.57 11.38 9.93
N GLY A 75 3.86 11.65 8.66
CA GLY A 75 5.13 11.40 8.02
C GLY A 75 6.21 12.24 8.69
N LEU A 76 6.74 11.70 9.78
CA LEU A 76 8.15 11.61 10.13
C LEU A 76 9.00 12.43 9.15
N ASP A 77 9.44 13.61 9.58
CA ASP A 77 10.59 14.27 8.97
C ASP A 77 11.71 13.22 8.85
N ASP A 78 12.36 13.16 7.69
CA ASP A 78 13.53 12.31 7.41
C ASP A 78 14.61 12.39 8.52
N ASP A 79 14.56 13.44 9.35
CA ASP A 79 15.40 13.72 10.52
C ASP A 79 15.23 12.74 11.71
N GLU A 80 14.12 12.01 11.86
CA GLU A 80 13.94 11.05 12.99
C GLU A 80 14.45 9.63 12.70
N LEU A 81 15.05 9.38 11.53
CA LEU A 81 15.64 8.09 11.16
C LEU A 81 17.17 7.99 11.34
N GLU A 82 17.84 9.06 11.78
CA GLU A 82 19.25 9.05 12.20
C GLU A 82 19.39 9.49 13.67
N ASP A 83 18.94 8.66 14.63
CA ASP A 83 19.61 8.59 15.94
C ASP A 83 19.21 7.29 16.65
N HIS A 84 19.95 6.22 16.36
CA HIS A 84 20.14 5.11 17.29
C HIS A 84 21.49 4.44 17.00
N GLU A 85 22.57 5.14 17.36
CA GLU A 85 23.86 4.55 17.76
C GLU A 85 24.12 4.79 19.25
#